data_AF-A0A832VRG4-F1
#
_entry.id   AF-A0A832VRG4-F1
#
_cell.length_a   1.000
_cell.length_b   1.000
_cell.length_c   1.000
_cell.angle_alpha   90.00
_cell.angle_beta   90.00
_cell.angle_gamma   90.00
#
_symmetry.space_group_name_H-M   'P 1'
#
loop_
_entity.id
_entity.type
_entity.pdbx_description
1 polymer ?
#
loop_
_entity_poly.entity_id
_entity_poly.type
_entity_poly.pdbx_seq_one_letter_code
_entity_poly.pdbx_strand_id
1 'polypeptide(L)'
;MSAKRDYYEVLGVSKSDSTDSVKSQYRKLALKFHPDRNKSPEAAEHFKEISEAYAVLSDPEKKKLYDQYGHAGVDGKYSTEDIFSGARGNFDEV
;
A
#
# COMPACT_ATOMS: atom_id res chain seq x y z
N MET A 1 15.54 9.36 -11.54
CA MET A 1 14.56 8.36 -12.03
C MET A 1 14.14 7.57 -10.81
N SER A 2 13.00 7.92 -10.20
CA SER A 2 12.54 7.27 -8.96
C SER A 2 12.19 5.82 -9.27
N ALA A 3 13.01 4.87 -8.81
CA ALA A 3 12.97 3.46 -9.24
C ALA A 3 11.93 2.61 -8.51
N LYS A 4 11.09 3.21 -7.64
CA LYS A 4 9.98 2.54 -6.94
C LYS A 4 8.66 3.09 -7.48
N ARG A 5 7.74 2.20 -7.87
CA ARG A 5 6.40 2.57 -8.38
C ARG A 5 5.64 3.38 -7.34
N ASP A 6 4.98 4.45 -7.77
CA ASP A 6 4.20 5.29 -6.85
C ASP A 6 3.08 4.46 -6.19
N TYR A 7 2.87 4.64 -4.89
CA TYR A 7 1.79 3.93 -4.17
C TYR A 7 0.41 4.20 -4.77
N TYR A 8 0.23 5.40 -5.32
CA TYR A 8 -0.92 5.81 -6.11
C TYR A 8 -1.12 4.93 -7.35
N GLU A 9 -0.05 4.67 -8.11
CA GLU A 9 -0.11 3.81 -9.28
C GLU A 9 -0.32 2.35 -8.93
N VAL A 10 0.29 1.88 -7.83
CA VAL A 10 0.14 0.51 -7.34
C VAL A 10 -1.31 0.20 -6.98
N LEU A 11 -2.00 1.12 -6.31
CA LEU A 11 -3.41 0.98 -5.97
C LEU A 11 -4.35 1.42 -7.11
N GLY A 12 -3.82 2.09 -8.13
CA GLY A 12 -4.61 2.69 -9.21
C GLY A 12 -5.53 3.81 -8.70
N VAL A 13 -5.05 4.60 -7.75
CA VAL A 13 -5.76 5.74 -7.13
C VAL A 13 -4.95 7.02 -7.30
N SER A 14 -5.63 8.15 -7.36
CA SER A 14 -4.99 9.46 -7.41
C SER A 14 -4.72 10.02 -6.03
N LYS A 15 -3.78 10.96 -5.91
CA LYS A 15 -3.54 11.71 -4.65
C LYS A 15 -4.74 12.47 -4.11
N SER A 16 -5.67 12.79 -5.01
CA SER A 16 -6.97 13.44 -4.76
C SER A 16 -8.05 12.46 -4.30
N ASP A 17 -7.83 11.14 -4.39
CA ASP A 17 -8.78 10.17 -3.89
C ASP A 17 -8.84 10.16 -2.37
N SER A 18 -10.05 9.99 -1.86
CA SER A 18 -10.31 9.84 -0.43
C SER A 18 -9.79 8.49 0.07
N THR A 19 -9.51 8.40 1.36
CA THR A 19 -9.13 7.15 2.04
C THR A 19 -10.14 6.02 1.80
N ASP A 20 -11.41 6.35 1.63
CA ASP A 20 -12.47 5.39 1.27
C ASP A 20 -12.26 4.74 -0.11
N SER A 21 -11.88 5.54 -1.13
CA SER A 21 -11.56 5.03 -2.47
C SER A 21 -10.29 4.18 -2.46
N VAL A 22 -9.28 4.59 -1.67
CA VAL A 22 -8.06 3.80 -1.41
C VAL A 22 -8.41 2.44 -0.78
N LYS A 23 -9.29 2.41 0.23
CA LYS A 23 -9.75 1.17 0.89
C LYS A 23 -10.54 0.27 -0.06
N SER A 24 -11.43 0.84 -0.88
CA SER A 24 -12.22 0.10 -1.86
C SER A 24 -11.35 -0.54 -2.95
N GLN A 25 -10.37 0.20 -3.48
CA GLN A 25 -9.43 -0.31 -4.47
C GLN A 25 -8.49 -1.37 -3.88
N TYR A 26 -7.99 -1.13 -2.65
CA TYR A 26 -7.21 -2.12 -1.92
C TYR A 26 -7.95 -3.45 -1.78
N ARG A 27 -9.22 -3.45 -1.33
CA ARG A 27 -10.03 -4.68 -1.21
C ARG A 27 -10.16 -5.43 -2.54
N LYS A 28 -10.40 -4.72 -3.64
CA LYS A 28 -10.50 -5.35 -4.98
C LYS A 28 -9.19 -5.98 -5.42
N LEU A 29 -8.08 -5.28 -5.22
CA LEU A 29 -6.75 -5.75 -5.59
C LEU A 29 -6.28 -6.90 -4.70
N ALA A 30 -6.51 -6.82 -3.39
CA ALA A 30 -6.23 -7.87 -2.43
C ALA A 30 -6.97 -9.17 -2.79
N LEU A 31 -8.24 -9.10 -3.22
CA LEU A 31 -9.00 -10.25 -3.70
C LEU A 31 -8.47 -10.80 -5.04
N LYS A 32 -7.96 -9.92 -5.92
CA LYS A 32 -7.42 -10.30 -7.24
C LYS A 32 -6.04 -10.96 -7.14
N PHE A 33 -5.20 -10.48 -6.23
CA PHE A 33 -3.84 -10.99 -5.98
C PHE A 33 -3.78 -11.92 -4.77
N HIS A 34 -4.92 -12.36 -4.23
CA HIS A 34 -4.97 -13.23 -3.07
C HIS A 34 -4.23 -14.55 -3.34
N PRO A 35 -3.33 -15.01 -2.45
CA PRO A 35 -2.51 -16.21 -2.66
C PRO A 35 -3.35 -17.49 -2.83
N ASP A 36 -4.59 -17.50 -2.31
CA ASP A 36 -5.53 -18.61 -2.50
C ASP A 36 -6.04 -18.72 -3.95
N ARG A 37 -6.20 -17.58 -4.64
CA ARG A 37 -6.71 -17.51 -6.02
C ARG A 37 -5.60 -17.44 -7.05
N ASN A 38 -4.44 -16.90 -6.67
CA ASN A 38 -3.29 -16.75 -7.56
C ASN A 38 -2.02 -17.21 -6.85
N LYS A 39 -1.52 -18.39 -7.24
CA LYS A 39 -0.31 -19.00 -6.66
C LYS A 39 0.98 -18.52 -7.34
N SER A 40 0.91 -17.52 -8.22
CA SER A 40 2.12 -16.97 -8.82
C SER A 40 2.98 -16.23 -7.79
N PRO A 41 4.31 -16.37 -7.86
CA PRO A 41 5.23 -15.60 -7.01
C PRO A 41 5.06 -14.08 -7.24
N GLU A 42 4.70 -13.67 -8.46
CA GLU A 42 4.39 -12.28 -8.80
C GLU A 42 3.15 -11.75 -8.07
N ALA A 43 2.18 -12.61 -7.75
CA ALA A 43 0.99 -12.18 -7.01
C ALA A 43 1.33 -11.83 -5.56
N ALA A 44 2.27 -12.56 -4.94
CA ALA A 44 2.77 -12.26 -3.62
C ALA A 44 3.54 -10.93 -3.58
N GLU A 45 4.35 -10.65 -4.61
CA GLU A 45 5.05 -9.37 -4.73
C GLU A 45 4.08 -8.21 -4.91
N HIS A 46 3.11 -8.33 -5.83
CA HIS A 46 2.07 -7.32 -6.02
C HIS A 46 1.23 -7.11 -4.77
N PHE A 47 0.84 -8.18 -4.08
CA PHE A 47 0.09 -8.08 -2.84
C PHE A 47 0.87 -7.29 -1.77
N LYS A 48 2.18 -7.55 -1.63
CA LYS A 48 3.06 -6.77 -0.77
C LYS A 48 3.07 -5.29 -1.14
N GLU A 49 3.27 -4.96 -2.41
CA GLU A 49 3.26 -3.57 -2.90
C GLU A 49 1.92 -2.89 -2.59
N ILE A 50 0.80 -3.57 -2.84
CA ILE A 50 -0.57 -3.06 -2.63
C ILE A 50 -0.85 -2.81 -1.15
N SER A 51 -0.45 -3.72 -0.26
CA SER A 51 -0.60 -3.55 1.18
C SER A 51 0.28 -2.45 1.74
N GLU A 52 1.52 -2.33 1.27
CA GLU A 52 2.42 -1.23 1.64
C GLU A 52 1.83 0.12 1.21
N ALA A 53 1.37 0.22 -0.04
CA ALA A 53 0.70 1.39 -0.57
C ALA A 53 -0.52 1.80 0.26
N TYR A 54 -1.37 0.83 0.60
CA TYR A 54 -2.55 1.07 1.43
C TYR A 54 -2.16 1.57 2.82
N ALA A 55 -1.19 0.94 3.47
CA ALA A 55 -0.76 1.30 4.81
C ALA A 55 -0.14 2.70 4.92
N VAL A 56 0.49 3.18 3.85
CA VAL A 56 1.03 4.54 3.77
C VAL A 56 -0.07 5.54 3.45
N LEU A 57 -0.96 5.22 2.50
CA LEU A 57 -2.01 6.14 2.04
C LEU A 57 -3.24 6.21 2.94
N SER A 58 -3.51 5.17 3.74
CA SER A 58 -4.59 5.14 4.72
C SER A 58 -4.25 5.97 5.97
N ASP A 59 -2.97 6.11 6.29
CA ASP A 59 -2.49 6.80 7.47
C ASP A 59 -2.08 8.24 7.09
N PRO A 60 -2.73 9.28 7.67
CA PRO A 60 -2.43 10.66 7.33
C PRO A 60 -1.00 11.09 7.69
N GLU A 61 -0.38 10.49 8.71
CA GLU A 61 1.02 10.78 9.07
C GLU A 61 1.98 10.21 8.04
N LYS A 62 1.80 8.93 7.66
CA LYS A 62 2.63 8.27 6.65
C LYS A 62 2.43 8.87 5.26
N LYS A 63 1.18 9.18 4.88
CA LYS A 63 0.85 9.88 3.64
C LYS A 63 1.54 11.24 3.58
N LYS A 64 1.54 12.00 4.67
CA LYS A 64 2.23 13.30 4.72
C LYS A 64 3.73 13.16 4.50
N LEU A 65 4.36 12.14 5.10
CA LEU A 65 5.78 11.85 4.88
C LEU A 65 6.05 11.43 3.43
N TYR A 66 5.18 10.61 2.86
CA TYR A 66 5.24 10.21 1.45
C TYR A 66 5.10 11.41 0.52
N ASP A 67 4.13 12.30 0.76
CA ASP A 67 3.92 13.50 -0.05
C ASP A 67 5.08 14.50 0.09
N GLN A 68 5.76 14.54 1.24
CA GLN A 68 6.85 15.48 1.52
C GLN A 68 8.23 14.99 1.05
N TYR A 69 8.50 13.69 1.15
CA TYR A 69 9.82 13.11 0.92
C TYR A 69 9.81 11.95 -0.10
N GLY A 70 8.64 11.59 -0.63
CA GLY A 70 8.44 10.41 -1.47
C GLY A 70 8.66 9.10 -0.71
N HIS A 71 8.92 8.04 -1.48
CA HIS A 71 9.29 6.72 -0.95
C HIS A 71 10.44 6.77 0.05
N ALA A 72 11.42 7.66 -0.16
CA ALA A 72 12.61 7.75 0.69
C ALA A 72 12.30 8.18 2.13
N GLY A 73 11.29 9.03 2.35
CA GLY A 73 10.94 9.48 3.70
C GLY A 73 10.10 8.49 4.49
N VAL A 74 9.37 7.61 3.79
CA VAL A 74 8.63 6.52 4.42
C VAL A 74 9.58 5.36 4.71
N ASP A 75 10.33 4.90 3.71
CA ASP A 75 11.30 3.78 3.82
C ASP A 75 12.43 4.09 4.82
N GLY A 76 12.84 5.36 4.93
CA GLY A 76 13.85 5.80 5.90
C GLY A 76 13.36 5.95 7.35
N LYS A 77 12.04 5.97 7.59
CA LYS A 77 11.45 6.10 8.93
C LYS A 77 10.66 4.87 9.37
N TYR A 78 10.12 4.11 8.43
CA TYR A 78 9.29 2.94 8.64
C TYR A 78 9.78 1.86 7.69
N SER A 79 10.23 0.74 8.24
CA SER A 79 10.59 -0.43 7.44
C SER A 79 9.32 -1.05 6.86
N THR A 80 9.41 -1.76 5.73
CA THR A 80 8.27 -2.52 5.17
C THR A 80 7.56 -3.39 6.21
N GLU A 81 8.31 -3.96 7.17
CA GLU A 81 7.79 -4.75 8.30
C GLU A 81 6.99 -3.91 9.31
N ASP A 82 7.42 -2.67 9.58
CA ASP A 82 6.71 -1.72 10.45
C ASP A 82 5.45 -1.16 9.79
N ILE A 83 5.54 -0.92 8.48
CA ILE A 83 4.39 -0.51 7.67
C ILE A 83 3.35 -1.63 7.67
N PHE A 84 3.78 -2.88 7.46
CA PHE A 84 2.92 -4.07 7.48
C PHE A 84 2.38 -4.41 8.87
N SER A 85 3.14 -4.23 9.94
CA SER A 85 2.67 -4.52 11.31
C SER A 85 1.55 -3.55 11.71
N GLY A 86 1.67 -2.27 11.37
CA GLY A 86 0.60 -1.28 11.51
C GLY A 86 -0.60 -1.53 10.59
N ALA A 87 -0.36 -2.10 9.40
CA ALA A 87 -1.41 -2.48 8.46
C ALA A 87 -2.16 -3.75 8.87
N ARG A 88 -1.49 -4.70 9.52
CA ARG A 88 -2.06 -6.01 9.93
C ARG A 88 -3.14 -5.83 10.99
N GLY A 89 -3.01 -4.85 11.87
CA GLY A 89 -4.08 -4.44 12.79
C GLY A 89 -5.33 -3.89 12.08
N ASN A 90 -5.16 -3.31 10.88
CA ASN A 90 -6.26 -2.83 10.03
C ASN A 90 -6.78 -3.90 9.05
N PHE A 91 -6.02 -4.98 8.83
CA PHE A 91 -6.40 -6.08 7.94
C PHE A 91 -7.40 -7.04 8.60
N ASP A 92 -7.43 -7.09 9.94
CA ASP A 92 -8.37 -7.90 10.73
C ASP A 92 -9.83 -7.38 10.63
N GLU A 93 -10.05 -6.19 10.06
CA GLU A 93 -11.37 -5.58 9.79
C GLU A 93 -11.88 -5.79 8.34
N VAL A 94 -11.21 -6.63 7.53
CA VAL A 94 -11.61 -6.88 6.12
C VAL A 94 -12.37 -8.19 5.96
#